data_AF-A0AAN4ZGB2-F1
#
_entry.id   AF-A0AAN4ZGB2-F1
#
_cell.length_a   1.000
_cell.length_b   1.000
_cell.length_c   1.000
_cell.angle_alpha   90.00
_cell.angle_beta   90.00
_cell.angle_gamma   90.00
#
_symmetry.space_group_name_H-M   'P 1'
#
loop_
_entity.id
_entity.type
_entity.pdbx_description
1 polymer ?
#
loop_
_entity_poly.entity_id
_entity_poly.type
_entity_poly.pdbx_seq_one_letter_code
_entity_poly.pdbx_strand_id
1 'polypeptide(L)'
;VREKLYFLIDTLFKNAGSEYLVVQGNYVRYDRNNMSTTGIIDFILKNSFAYYGGQLYQQYKGIPQGNNASPQIADLTLAIMEYQYIRNNIKVGHTLAFSLNRTFRYIDALFHISDSHSEFTNSGKAQISLYNKTDDYSFSVVRYPHFESNIPRYMGANTMHGEIIRIYRNCSSIENFLDRVRKLVKYFILIQYPKDIVFSRLYKSLNR
;
A
#
# COMPACT_ATOMS: atom_id res chain seq x y z
N VAL A 1 7.23 -12.63 7.49
CA VAL A 1 6.13 -13.07 6.60
C VAL A 1 5.47 -14.32 7.18
N ARG A 2 6.12 -15.50 7.14
CA ARG A 2 5.58 -16.77 7.64
C ARG A 2 4.89 -16.67 9.01
N GLU A 3 5.60 -16.23 10.04
CA GLU A 3 5.05 -16.13 11.41
C GLU A 3 3.80 -15.25 11.52
N LYS A 4 3.75 -14.15 10.74
CA LYS A 4 2.60 -13.24 10.73
C LYS A 4 1.38 -13.87 10.07
N LEU A 5 1.60 -14.63 9.00
CA LEU A 5 0.53 -15.37 8.33
C LEU A 5 0.04 -16.56 9.16
N TYR A 6 0.93 -17.22 9.89
CA TYR A 6 0.53 -18.30 10.80
C TYR A 6 -0.34 -17.75 11.92
N PHE A 7 0.10 -16.65 12.54
CA PHE A 7 -0.73 -15.93 13.51
C PHE A 7 -2.11 -15.52 12.96
N LEU A 8 -2.18 -15.04 11.71
CA LEU A 8 -3.46 -14.72 11.06
C LEU A 8 -4.34 -15.96 10.94
N ILE A 9 -3.81 -17.02 10.36
CA ILE A 9 -4.54 -18.26 10.06
C ILE A 9 -5.06 -18.89 11.36
N ASP A 10 -4.21 -18.99 12.38
CA ASP A 10 -4.59 -19.51 13.69
C ASP A 10 -5.70 -18.67 14.32
N THR A 11 -5.61 -17.34 14.20
CA THR A 11 -6.65 -16.43 14.70
C THR A 11 -7.97 -16.60 13.95
N LEU A 12 -7.94 -16.74 12.63
CA LEU A 12 -9.12 -16.94 11.79
C LEU A 12 -9.81 -18.26 12.13
N PHE A 13 -9.06 -19.36 12.21
CA PHE A 13 -9.57 -20.68 12.54
C PHE A 13 -10.16 -20.75 13.95
N LYS A 14 -9.46 -20.15 14.92
CA LYS A 14 -9.96 -20.04 16.29
C LYS A 14 -11.31 -19.31 16.36
N ASN A 15 -11.45 -18.22 15.61
CA ASN A 15 -12.69 -17.44 15.56
C ASN A 15 -13.82 -18.19 14.82
N ALA A 16 -13.47 -19.00 13.80
CA ALA A 16 -14.43 -19.77 13.02
C ALA A 16 -14.85 -21.10 13.67
N GLY A 17 -14.15 -21.57 14.71
CA GLY A 17 -14.40 -22.88 15.31
C GLY A 17 -14.15 -24.04 14.34
N SER A 18 -13.15 -23.88 13.48
CA SER A 18 -12.79 -24.77 12.38
C SER A 18 -11.27 -24.92 12.31
N GLU A 19 -10.79 -26.02 11.73
CA GLU A 19 -9.35 -26.33 11.63
C GLU A 19 -8.84 -26.30 10.19
N TYR A 20 -9.74 -26.23 9.20
CA TYR A 20 -9.43 -26.43 7.79
C TYR A 20 -10.22 -25.50 6.87
N LEU A 21 -9.64 -25.21 5.71
CA LEU A 21 -10.34 -24.56 4.60
C LEU A 21 -10.50 -25.57 3.47
N VAL A 22 -11.72 -25.77 3.02
CA VAL A 22 -12.05 -26.59 1.86
C VAL A 22 -12.34 -25.69 0.67
N VAL A 23 -11.67 -25.98 -0.44
CA VAL A 23 -11.86 -25.32 -1.73
C VAL A 23 -12.57 -26.30 -2.66
N GLN A 24 -13.78 -25.96 -3.11
CA GLN A 24 -14.56 -26.72 -4.09
C GLN A 24 -14.95 -25.81 -5.25
N GLY A 25 -14.25 -25.95 -6.38
CA GLY A 25 -14.40 -25.03 -7.51
C GLY A 25 -14.03 -23.60 -7.09
N ASN A 26 -14.96 -22.67 -7.23
CA ASN A 26 -14.79 -21.27 -6.82
C ASN A 26 -15.26 -21.00 -5.38
N TYR A 27 -15.69 -22.02 -4.64
CA TYR A 27 -16.20 -21.88 -3.28
C TYR A 27 -15.12 -22.25 -2.27
N VAL A 28 -14.92 -21.37 -1.29
CA VAL A 28 -14.03 -21.59 -0.16
C VAL A 28 -14.88 -21.58 1.11
N ARG A 29 -14.79 -22.63 1.94
CA ARG A 29 -15.52 -22.73 3.20
C ARG A 29 -14.65 -23.31 4.31
N TYR A 30 -14.96 -22.94 5.54
CA TYR A 30 -14.40 -23.57 6.74
C TYR A 30 -14.93 -25.01 6.89
N ASP A 31 -14.06 -25.93 7.26
CA ASP A 31 -14.39 -27.34 7.50
C ASP A 31 -13.63 -27.88 8.72
N ARG A 32 -14.03 -29.06 9.21
CA ARG A 32 -13.41 -29.77 10.33
C ARG A 32 -12.64 -31.01 9.90
N ASN A 33 -12.66 -31.38 8.62
CA ASN A 33 -11.95 -32.55 8.10
C ASN A 33 -11.22 -32.22 6.79
N ASN A 34 -9.89 -31.99 6.84
CA ASN A 34 -8.86 -32.25 5.81
C ASN A 34 -7.73 -31.19 5.77
N MET A 35 -6.48 -31.66 5.65
CA MET A 35 -5.20 -31.00 5.29
C MET A 35 -4.99 -29.51 5.67
N SER A 36 -3.95 -29.25 6.47
CA SER A 36 -3.58 -27.92 6.98
C SER A 36 -3.16 -26.93 5.88
N THR A 37 -3.79 -25.77 5.84
CA THR A 37 -3.49 -24.63 4.93
C THR A 37 -2.10 -24.02 5.13
N THR A 38 -1.46 -24.27 6.27
CA THR A 38 -0.12 -23.73 6.59
C THR A 38 0.97 -24.27 5.65
N GLY A 39 0.83 -25.51 5.18
CA GLY A 39 1.80 -26.15 4.28
C GLY A 39 1.90 -25.49 2.91
N ILE A 40 0.80 -24.94 2.40
CA ILE A 40 0.77 -24.24 1.09
C ILE A 40 1.56 -22.93 1.16
N ILE A 41 1.43 -22.18 2.26
CA ILE A 41 2.18 -20.93 2.46
C ILE A 41 3.68 -21.21 2.55
N ASP A 42 4.06 -22.23 3.31
CA ASP A 42 5.46 -22.64 3.40
C ASP A 42 6.02 -23.07 2.04
N PHE A 43 5.22 -23.77 1.23
CA PHE A 43 5.60 -24.13 -0.12
C PHE A 43 5.85 -22.90 -0.99
N ILE A 44 4.92 -21.93 -1.02
CA ILE A 44 5.03 -20.71 -1.83
C ILE A 44 6.23 -19.86 -1.41
N LEU A 45 6.47 -19.71 -0.11
CA LEU A 45 7.55 -18.87 0.41
C LEU A 45 8.94 -19.51 0.23
N LYS A 46 9.05 -20.85 0.29
CA LYS A 46 10.34 -21.55 0.17
C LYS A 46 10.70 -21.91 -1.28
N ASN A 47 9.71 -22.14 -2.14
CA ASN A 47 9.94 -22.59 -3.52
C ASN A 47 9.86 -21.44 -4.52
N SER A 48 10.50 -20.31 -4.19
CA SER A 48 10.66 -19.18 -5.09
C SER A 48 12.02 -19.24 -5.79
N PHE A 49 11.99 -19.44 -7.10
CA PHE A 49 13.17 -19.48 -7.95
C PHE A 49 13.07 -18.48 -9.10
N ALA A 50 14.18 -17.84 -9.43
CA ALA A 50 14.33 -16.92 -10.55
C ALA A 50 15.47 -17.40 -11.45
N TYR A 51 15.23 -17.45 -12.76
CA TYR A 51 16.26 -17.81 -13.74
C TYR A 51 16.80 -16.55 -14.40
N TYR A 52 18.11 -16.35 -14.35
CA TYR A 52 18.78 -15.19 -14.93
C TYR A 52 20.20 -15.54 -15.38
N GLY A 53 20.55 -15.18 -16.62
CA GLY A 53 21.92 -15.36 -17.14
C GLY A 53 22.42 -16.80 -17.12
N GLY A 54 21.57 -17.78 -17.41
CA GLY A 54 21.95 -19.20 -17.39
C GLY A 54 21.92 -19.86 -16.01
N GLN A 55 21.61 -19.10 -14.95
CA GLN A 55 21.71 -19.52 -13.56
C GLN A 55 20.36 -19.45 -12.86
N LEU A 56 20.13 -20.38 -11.93
CA LEU A 56 18.93 -20.46 -11.11
C LEU A 56 19.22 -19.92 -9.69
N TYR A 57 18.43 -18.95 -9.25
CA TYR A 57 18.56 -18.31 -7.95
C TYR A 57 17.32 -18.57 -7.10
N GLN A 58 17.50 -18.95 -5.84
CA GLN A 58 16.40 -19.11 -4.88
C GLN A 58 16.27 -17.87 -3.99
N GLN A 59 15.06 -17.31 -3.90
CA GLN A 59 14.80 -16.20 -3.00
C GLN A 59 14.52 -16.74 -1.58
N TYR A 60 15.42 -16.45 -0.63
CA TYR A 60 15.26 -16.89 0.76
C TYR A 60 14.55 -15.85 1.66
N LYS A 61 14.52 -14.58 1.23
CA LYS A 61 13.98 -13.47 2.03
C LYS A 61 12.89 -12.71 1.27
N GLY A 62 11.75 -12.55 1.94
CA GLY A 62 10.60 -11.80 1.43
C GLY A 62 9.60 -12.69 0.70
N ILE A 63 8.78 -12.06 -0.14
CA ILE A 63 7.75 -12.72 -0.93
C ILE A 63 8.20 -12.67 -2.40
N PRO A 64 8.08 -13.77 -3.19
CA PRO A 64 8.37 -13.77 -4.62
C PRO A 64 7.62 -12.68 -5.35
N GLN A 65 8.28 -11.79 -6.07
CA GLN A 65 7.58 -10.87 -6.97
C GLN A 65 7.17 -11.61 -8.25
N GLY A 66 5.96 -11.37 -8.75
CA GLY A 66 5.45 -11.97 -9.99
C GLY A 66 4.61 -13.25 -9.84
N ASN A 67 4.47 -13.80 -8.64
CA ASN A 67 3.49 -14.86 -8.37
C ASN A 67 2.10 -14.25 -8.09
N ASN A 68 1.04 -14.86 -8.64
CA ASN A 68 -0.36 -14.43 -8.51
C ASN A 68 -0.83 -14.26 -7.06
N ALA A 69 -0.28 -15.02 -6.11
CA ALA A 69 -0.63 -14.95 -4.69
C ALA A 69 0.20 -13.91 -3.91
N SER A 70 1.29 -13.42 -4.49
CA SER A 70 2.25 -12.57 -3.77
C SER A 70 1.69 -11.22 -3.33
N PRO A 71 0.89 -10.50 -4.16
CA PRO A 71 0.25 -9.26 -3.72
C PRO A 71 -0.63 -9.47 -2.49
N GLN A 72 -1.42 -10.55 -2.46
CA GLN A 72 -2.34 -10.87 -1.36
C GLN A 72 -1.57 -11.30 -0.11
N ILE A 73 -0.52 -12.11 -0.25
CA ILE A 73 0.35 -12.50 0.86
C ILE A 73 1.02 -11.26 1.47
N ALA A 74 1.48 -10.32 0.65
CA ALA A 74 2.08 -9.08 1.11
C ALA A 74 1.07 -8.22 1.88
N ASP A 75 -0.12 -8.06 1.32
CA ASP A 75 -1.17 -7.23 1.92
C ASP A 75 -1.67 -7.79 3.26
N LEU A 76 -1.92 -9.10 3.33
CA LEU A 76 -2.29 -9.81 4.56
C LEU A 76 -1.19 -9.74 5.63
N THR A 77 0.08 -9.90 5.22
CA THR A 77 1.21 -9.81 6.15
C THR A 77 1.28 -8.44 6.79
N LEU A 78 1.15 -7.38 5.99
CA LEU A 78 1.18 -6.00 6.47
C LEU A 78 -0.05 -5.69 7.34
N ALA A 79 -1.23 -6.22 6.99
CA ALA A 79 -2.46 -6.03 7.77
C ALA A 79 -2.32 -6.59 9.20
N ILE A 80 -1.67 -7.75 9.34
CA ILE A 80 -1.36 -8.30 10.67
C ILE A 80 -0.36 -7.44 11.44
N MET A 81 0.67 -6.93 10.75
CA MET A 81 1.66 -6.05 11.40
C MET A 81 0.99 -4.78 11.93
N GLU A 82 0.10 -4.17 11.15
CA GLU A 82 -0.72 -3.01 11.55
C GLU A 82 -1.63 -3.34 12.73
N TYR A 83 -2.35 -4.46 12.66
CA TYR A 83 -3.21 -4.91 13.75
C TYR A 83 -2.42 -5.08 15.06
N GLN A 84 -1.27 -5.75 15.02
CA GLN A 84 -0.41 -5.95 16.20
C GLN A 84 0.11 -4.61 16.72
N TYR A 85 0.51 -3.71 15.82
CA TYR A 85 0.99 -2.37 16.18
C TYR A 85 -0.10 -1.54 16.87
N ILE A 86 -1.31 -1.46 16.30
CA ILE A 86 -2.44 -0.73 16.88
C ILE A 86 -2.81 -1.33 18.23
N ARG A 87 -2.95 -2.66 18.31
CA ARG A 87 -3.32 -3.34 19.56
C ARG A 87 -2.30 -3.09 20.68
N ASN A 88 -1.02 -3.09 20.37
CA ASN A 88 0.03 -2.79 21.36
C ASN A 88 -0.03 -1.32 21.81
N ASN A 89 -0.26 -0.38 20.90
CA ASN A 89 -0.42 1.04 21.24
C ASN A 89 -1.66 1.32 22.09
N ILE A 90 -2.78 0.62 21.84
CA ILE A 90 -3.98 0.69 22.71
C ILE A 90 -3.63 0.23 24.13
N LYS A 91 -2.91 -0.88 24.29
CA LYS A 91 -2.51 -1.41 25.60
C LYS A 91 -1.64 -0.43 26.40
N VAL A 92 -0.79 0.33 25.71
CA VAL A 92 0.11 1.33 26.32
C VAL A 92 -0.60 2.67 26.54
N GLY A 93 -1.88 2.79 26.15
CA GLY A 93 -2.65 4.03 26.34
C GLY A 93 -2.24 5.16 25.40
N HIS A 94 -1.62 4.84 24.26
CA HIS A 94 -1.18 5.84 23.30
C HIS A 94 -2.40 6.58 22.71
N THR A 95 -2.43 7.91 22.82
CA THR A 95 -3.57 8.76 22.46
C THR A 95 -3.99 8.62 20.99
N LEU A 96 -3.02 8.43 20.09
CA LEU A 96 -3.27 8.22 18.65
C LEU A 96 -3.71 6.79 18.28
N ALA A 97 -3.79 5.84 19.23
CA ALA A 97 -4.10 4.46 18.91
C ALA A 97 -5.47 4.29 18.24
N PHE A 98 -6.45 5.13 18.59
CA PHE A 98 -7.77 5.15 17.98
C PHE A 98 -7.79 5.80 16.58
N SER A 99 -6.93 6.79 16.32
CA SER A 99 -6.85 7.40 14.98
C SER A 99 -6.21 6.47 13.96
N LEU A 100 -5.26 5.63 14.39
CA LEU A 100 -4.59 4.65 13.52
C LEU A 100 -5.53 3.60 12.90
N ASN A 101 -6.74 3.41 13.45
CA ASN A 101 -7.77 2.55 12.85
C ASN A 101 -8.36 3.15 11.55
N ARG A 102 -8.11 4.43 11.26
CA ARG A 102 -8.51 5.10 10.02
C ARG A 102 -7.38 5.12 8.99
N THR A 103 -6.55 4.08 9.02
CA THR A 103 -5.50 3.84 8.03
C THR A 103 -6.00 2.87 6.97
N PHE A 104 -6.05 3.30 5.73
CA PHE A 104 -6.30 2.47 4.56
C PHE A 104 -4.96 2.16 3.89
N ARG A 105 -4.65 0.88 3.68
CA ARG A 105 -3.41 0.47 3.02
C ARG A 105 -3.71 -0.47 1.87
N TYR A 106 -2.96 -0.32 0.79
CA TYR A 106 -2.84 -1.33 -0.24
C TYR A 106 -1.36 -1.57 -0.51
N ILE A 107 -0.85 -2.73 -0.09
CA ILE A 107 0.57 -3.10 -0.18
C ILE A 107 1.48 -1.96 0.34
N ASP A 108 2.12 -1.20 -0.55
CA ASP A 108 3.07 -0.12 -0.26
C ASP A 108 2.41 1.27 -0.14
N ALA A 109 1.18 1.42 -0.59
CA ALA A 109 0.42 2.66 -0.49
C ALA A 109 -0.32 2.73 0.86
N LEU A 110 0.00 3.74 1.66
CA LEU A 110 -0.65 4.04 2.94
C LEU A 110 -1.44 5.35 2.83
N PHE A 111 -2.70 5.32 3.21
CA PHE A 111 -3.58 6.46 3.33
C PHE A 111 -4.11 6.53 4.76
N HIS A 112 -4.00 7.67 5.43
CA HIS A 112 -4.39 7.80 6.84
C HIS A 112 -5.25 9.02 7.02
N ILE A 113 -6.39 8.85 7.70
CA ILE A 113 -7.28 9.94 8.08
C ILE A 113 -7.08 10.20 9.58
N SER A 114 -6.38 11.28 9.92
CA SER A 114 -6.23 11.71 11.32
C SER A 114 -6.86 13.08 11.56
N ASP A 115 -7.65 13.18 12.63
CA ASP A 115 -7.92 14.46 13.28
C ASP A 115 -6.70 14.81 14.14
N SER A 116 -5.70 15.51 13.58
CA SER A 116 -5.03 16.66 14.21
C SER A 116 -3.67 17.03 13.58
N HIS A 117 -3.55 18.31 13.21
CA HIS A 117 -2.68 19.17 14.01
C HIS A 117 -3.38 20.43 14.55
N SER A 118 -4.47 20.93 13.94
CA SER A 118 -5.26 22.04 14.51
C SER A 118 -6.50 22.43 13.67
N GLU A 119 -7.45 21.53 13.39
CA GLU A 119 -8.65 21.90 12.60
C GLU A 119 -9.98 21.46 13.23
N PHE A 120 -10.07 21.59 14.56
CA PHE A 120 -11.38 21.75 15.22
C PHE A 120 -11.77 23.22 15.41
N THR A 121 -11.08 24.17 14.77
CA THR A 121 -11.43 25.59 14.88
C THR A 121 -12.46 25.96 13.82
N ASN A 122 -13.72 25.92 14.25
CA ASN A 122 -14.85 26.77 13.82
C ASN A 122 -15.94 26.22 12.89
N SER A 123 -15.98 24.94 12.51
CA SER A 123 -17.14 24.45 11.71
C SER A 123 -17.56 22.99 11.82
N GLY A 124 -16.94 22.16 12.67
CA GLY A 124 -17.37 20.77 12.88
C GLY A 124 -17.24 19.85 11.65
N LYS A 125 -16.46 20.22 10.64
CA LYS A 125 -16.19 19.39 9.45
C LYS A 125 -14.77 18.84 9.48
N ALA A 126 -14.64 17.51 9.53
CA ALA A 126 -13.36 16.84 9.36
C ALA A 126 -12.84 17.06 7.93
N GLN A 127 -11.58 17.49 7.80
CA GLN A 127 -10.89 17.62 6.52
C GLN A 127 -9.91 16.45 6.31
N ILE A 128 -9.83 15.99 5.06
CA ILE A 128 -8.97 14.89 4.65
C ILE A 128 -8.00 15.43 3.60
N SER A 129 -6.71 15.16 3.77
CA SER A 129 -5.67 15.45 2.78
C SER A 129 -4.67 14.31 2.70
N LEU A 130 -4.05 14.13 1.52
CA LEU A 130 -2.98 13.14 1.36
C LEU A 130 -1.75 13.60 2.15
N TYR A 131 -1.25 12.84 3.12
CA TYR A 131 0.04 13.12 3.78
C TYR A 131 1.17 12.31 3.13
N ASN A 132 2.23 12.99 2.66
CA ASN A 132 3.42 12.34 2.13
C ASN A 132 4.60 12.56 3.08
N LYS A 133 4.92 11.52 3.84
CA LYS A 133 6.04 11.46 4.81
C LYS A 133 7.41 11.82 4.23
N THR A 134 7.63 11.65 2.92
CA THR A 134 8.90 12.07 2.29
C THR A 134 9.08 13.59 2.21
N ASP A 135 8.00 14.35 2.40
CA ASP A 135 8.08 15.82 2.44
C ASP A 135 8.81 16.31 3.71
N ASP A 136 8.88 15.50 4.77
CA ASP A 136 9.51 15.84 6.06
C ASP A 136 10.94 15.29 6.20
N TYR A 137 11.46 14.61 5.18
CA TYR A 137 12.81 14.05 5.24
C TYR A 137 13.85 15.14 4.98
N SER A 138 14.96 15.11 5.73
CA SER A 138 16.11 15.99 5.55
C SER A 138 16.94 15.66 4.30
N PHE A 139 16.51 14.67 3.51
CA PHE A 139 17.18 14.20 2.29
C PHE A 139 16.18 13.99 1.16
N SER A 140 16.67 14.14 -0.08
CA SER A 140 15.84 13.94 -1.27
C SER A 140 15.57 12.46 -1.52
N VAL A 141 14.30 12.11 -1.75
CA VAL A 141 13.88 10.74 -2.09
C VAL A 141 13.55 10.67 -3.57
N VAL A 142 14.17 9.72 -4.29
CA VAL A 142 13.78 9.36 -5.65
C VAL A 142 12.56 8.44 -5.58
N ARG A 143 11.39 8.95 -5.95
CA ARG A 143 10.07 8.32 -5.86
C ARG A 143 9.57 7.83 -7.20
N TYR A 144 9.91 8.56 -8.26
CA TYR A 144 9.49 8.26 -9.61
C TYR A 144 10.72 8.15 -10.54
N PRO A 145 10.60 7.39 -11.62
CA PRO A 145 11.65 7.26 -12.62
C PRO A 145 11.99 8.63 -13.22
N HIS A 146 13.29 8.90 -13.37
CA HIS A 146 13.78 10.09 -14.06
C HIS A 146 13.30 10.11 -15.52
N PHE A 147 13.13 11.30 -16.12
CA PHE A 147 12.64 11.43 -17.50
C PHE A 147 13.49 10.66 -18.52
N GLU A 148 14.80 10.64 -18.32
CA GLU A 148 15.80 9.93 -19.15
C GLU A 148 16.11 8.50 -18.66
N SER A 149 15.26 7.91 -17.83
CA SER A 149 15.44 6.51 -17.42
C SER A 149 15.07 5.54 -18.56
N ASN A 150 15.52 4.29 -18.45
CA ASN A 150 15.28 3.24 -19.46
C ASN A 150 13.81 2.77 -19.56
N ILE A 151 12.87 3.43 -18.86
CA ILE A 151 11.45 3.09 -18.97
C ILE A 151 10.78 3.90 -20.09
N PRO A 152 9.72 3.37 -20.71
CA PRO A 152 8.97 4.15 -21.68
C PRO A 152 8.38 5.43 -21.07
N ARG A 153 8.56 6.58 -21.74
CA ARG A 153 8.12 7.91 -21.24
C ARG A 153 6.64 7.98 -20.88
N TYR A 154 5.79 7.25 -21.60
CA TYR A 154 4.35 7.20 -21.31
C TYR A 154 4.06 6.59 -19.93
N MET A 155 4.91 5.68 -19.43
CA MET A 155 4.74 5.08 -18.11
C MET A 155 4.83 6.13 -17.01
N GLY A 156 5.87 6.98 -17.03
CA GLY A 156 5.99 8.05 -16.04
C GLY A 156 4.90 9.12 -16.15
N ALA A 157 4.44 9.45 -17.37
CA ALA A 157 3.30 10.34 -17.54
C ALA A 157 1.98 9.73 -17.02
N ASN A 158 1.81 8.42 -17.15
CA ASN A 158 0.66 7.70 -16.59
C ASN A 158 0.76 7.57 -15.06
N THR A 159 1.98 7.44 -14.50
CA THR A 159 2.20 7.54 -13.05
C THR A 159 1.74 8.90 -12.53
N MET A 160 2.14 10.00 -13.18
CA MET A 160 1.67 11.35 -12.80
C MET A 160 0.14 11.46 -12.82
N HIS A 161 -0.52 10.88 -13.83
CA HIS A 161 -1.98 10.87 -13.92
C HIS A 161 -2.64 10.10 -12.77
N GLY A 162 -2.18 8.88 -12.49
CA GLY A 162 -2.68 8.08 -11.39
C GLY A 162 -2.50 8.77 -10.03
N GLU A 163 -1.38 9.48 -9.87
CA GLU A 163 -1.09 10.27 -8.68
C GLU A 163 -2.03 11.47 -8.52
N ILE A 164 -2.37 12.19 -9.60
CA ILE A 164 -3.36 13.27 -9.55
C ILE A 164 -4.73 12.72 -9.12
N ILE A 165 -5.18 11.61 -9.73
CA ILE A 165 -6.45 10.97 -9.37
C ILE A 165 -6.42 10.52 -7.91
N ARG A 166 -5.29 9.99 -7.44
CA ARG A 166 -5.12 9.59 -6.04
C ARG A 166 -5.26 10.79 -5.13
N ILE A 167 -4.57 11.91 -5.39
CA ILE A 167 -4.70 13.12 -4.58
C ILE A 167 -6.15 13.60 -4.58
N TYR A 168 -6.81 13.66 -5.74
CA TYR A 168 -8.21 14.07 -5.86
C TYR A 168 -9.15 13.24 -4.98
N ARG A 169 -9.07 11.92 -5.06
CA ARG A 169 -9.92 11.00 -4.27
C ARG A 169 -9.70 11.09 -2.76
N ASN A 170 -8.55 11.61 -2.34
CA ASN A 170 -8.11 11.63 -0.96
C ASN A 170 -8.12 13.03 -0.33
N CYS A 171 -8.55 14.05 -1.09
CA CYS A 171 -8.68 15.42 -0.61
C CYS A 171 -10.15 15.79 -0.48
N SER A 172 -10.57 16.26 0.69
CA SER A 172 -11.95 16.72 0.93
C SER A 172 -12.18 18.19 0.55
N SER A 173 -11.10 18.94 0.29
CA SER A 173 -11.12 20.35 -0.11
C SER A 173 -10.32 20.55 -1.39
N ILE A 174 -10.76 21.49 -2.22
CA ILE A 174 -10.08 21.85 -3.46
C ILE A 174 -8.73 22.53 -3.18
N GLU A 175 -8.62 23.28 -2.09
CA GLU A 175 -7.39 23.95 -1.67
C GLU A 175 -6.30 22.92 -1.35
N ASN A 176 -6.64 21.90 -0.56
CA ASN A 176 -5.72 20.80 -0.22
C ASN A 176 -5.33 19.97 -1.44
N PHE A 177 -6.28 19.72 -2.34
CA PHE A 177 -6.01 19.06 -3.63
C PHE A 177 -4.98 19.86 -4.45
N LEU A 178 -5.22 21.16 -4.62
CA LEU A 178 -4.35 22.03 -5.41
C LEU A 178 -2.94 22.15 -4.80
N ASP A 179 -2.80 22.24 -3.47
CA ASP A 179 -1.49 22.25 -2.83
C ASP A 179 -0.70 20.96 -3.12
N ARG A 180 -1.35 19.80 -2.96
CA ARG A 180 -0.70 18.50 -3.20
C ARG A 180 -0.37 18.27 -4.68
N VAL A 181 -1.25 18.65 -5.60
CA VAL A 181 -0.96 18.58 -7.05
C VAL A 181 0.20 19.50 -7.42
N ARG A 182 0.29 20.72 -6.85
CA ARG A 182 1.43 21.62 -7.08
C ARG A 182 2.75 21.00 -6.62
N LYS A 183 2.78 20.37 -5.44
CA LYS A 183 3.97 19.65 -4.94
C LYS A 183 4.37 18.51 -5.88
N LEU A 184 3.40 17.74 -6.38
CA LEU A 184 3.63 16.68 -7.36
C LEU A 184 4.22 17.23 -8.67
N VAL A 185 3.61 18.27 -9.25
CA VAL A 185 4.07 18.93 -10.48
C VAL A 185 5.51 19.44 -10.34
N LYS A 186 5.82 20.11 -9.22
CA LYS A 186 7.19 20.57 -8.92
C LYS A 186 8.18 19.41 -8.89
N TYR A 187 7.80 18.28 -8.30
CA TYR A 187 8.65 17.10 -8.25
C TYR A 187 8.91 16.50 -9.64
N PHE A 188 7.89 16.40 -10.50
CA PHE A 188 8.06 15.89 -11.87
C PHE A 188 8.98 16.78 -12.71
N ILE A 189 8.89 18.11 -12.55
CA ILE A 189 9.83 19.05 -13.16
C ILE A 189 11.25 18.85 -12.62
N LEU A 190 11.41 18.58 -11.32
CA LEU A 190 12.72 18.33 -10.70
C LEU A 190 13.42 17.10 -11.28
N ILE A 191 12.67 16.04 -11.58
CA ILE A 191 13.19 14.81 -12.24
C ILE A 191 13.22 14.92 -13.77
N GLN A 192 13.32 16.15 -14.28
CA GLN A 192 13.54 16.53 -15.68
C GLN A 192 12.41 16.22 -16.67
N TYR A 193 11.15 16.10 -16.21
CA TYR A 193 10.04 16.04 -17.16
C TYR A 193 9.81 17.42 -17.82
N PRO A 194 9.72 17.49 -19.16
CA PRO A 194 9.41 18.72 -19.87
C PRO A 194 8.08 19.34 -19.42
N LYS A 195 8.08 20.66 -19.22
CA LYS A 195 6.91 21.41 -18.70
C LYS A 195 5.67 21.23 -19.58
N ASP A 196 5.84 21.23 -20.89
CA ASP A 196 4.78 21.01 -21.88
C ASP A 196 4.08 19.64 -21.67
N ILE A 197 4.86 18.58 -21.44
CA ILE A 197 4.33 17.23 -21.16
C ILE A 197 3.58 17.21 -19.83
N VAL A 198 4.17 17.82 -18.79
CA VAL A 198 3.59 17.89 -17.44
C VAL A 198 2.27 18.67 -17.45
N PHE A 199 2.23 19.85 -18.07
CA PHE A 199 1.02 20.66 -18.14
C PHE A 199 -0.04 20.05 -19.06
N SER A 200 0.35 19.48 -20.21
CA SER A 200 -0.57 18.74 -21.08
C SER A 200 -1.24 17.59 -20.32
N ARG A 201 -0.46 16.83 -19.53
CA ARG A 201 -0.97 15.73 -18.74
C ARG A 201 -1.86 16.21 -17.60
N LEU A 202 -1.49 17.28 -16.91
CA LEU A 202 -2.30 17.90 -15.86
C LEU A 202 -3.66 18.32 -16.42
N TYR A 203 -3.67 19.06 -17.53
CA TYR A 203 -4.90 19.49 -18.21
C TYR A 203 -5.80 18.31 -18.58
N LYS A 204 -5.24 17.25 -19.17
CA LYS A 204 -6.00 16.03 -19.50
C LYS A 204 -6.55 15.30 -18.27
N SER A 205 -5.86 15.39 -17.14
CA SER A 205 -6.26 14.72 -15.90
C SER A 205 -7.36 15.47 -15.16
N LEU A 206 -7.39 16.81 -15.26
CA LEU A 206 -8.38 17.66 -14.61
C LEU A 206 -9.69 17.81 -15.40
N ASN A 207 -9.64 17.59 -16.72
CA ASN A 207 -10.80 17.68 -17.61
C ASN A 207 -11.46 16.32 -17.90
N ARG A 208 -11.13 15.29 -17.11
CA ARG A 208 -11.78 13.98 -17.14
C ARG A 208 -12.55 13.79 -15.84
#